data_AF-A0A537U1F0-F1
#
_entry.id   AF-A0A537U1F0-F1
#
_cell.length_a   1.000
_cell.length_b   1.000
_cell.length_c   1.000
_cell.angle_alpha   90.00
_cell.angle_beta   90.00
_cell.angle_gamma   90.00
#
_symmetry.space_group_name_H-M   'P 1'
#
loop_
_entity.id
_entity.type
_entity.pdbx_description
1 polymer ?
#
loop_
_entity_poly.entity_id
_entity_poly.type
_entity_poly.pdbx_seq_one_letter_code
_entity_poly.pdbx_strand_id
1 'polypeptide(L)'
;MTFRRRSIPQPRSMPKRSSRRPESIFVAQRARLTELAAHYNLLTMYCYSTLVVDFADLMAHDVSYPDVIRRAASYVDRILKGAKASDLPVEQPVKFEFSINLKMAKTLGLIIPPGVLAIADEVIE
;
A
#
# COMPACT_ATOMS: atom_id res chain seq x y z
N MET A 1 19.45 -32.20 52.98
CA MET A 1 19.32 -30.86 52.35
C MET A 1 18.51 -31.01 51.07
N THR A 2 17.25 -30.60 51.07
CA THR A 2 16.28 -30.89 50.00
C THR A 2 15.99 -29.61 49.22
N PHE A 3 16.38 -29.57 47.94
CA PHE A 3 16.31 -28.39 47.10
C PHE A 3 14.88 -28.23 46.53
N ARG A 4 14.12 -27.26 47.07
CA ARG A 4 12.74 -26.95 46.66
C ARG A 4 12.77 -26.15 45.36
N ARG A 5 12.36 -26.75 44.23
CA ARG A 5 12.18 -26.04 42.95
C ARG A 5 11.16 -24.90 43.15
N ARG A 6 11.59 -23.64 42.99
CA ARG A 6 10.67 -22.50 42.89
C ARG A 6 10.01 -22.55 41.51
N SER A 7 8.69 -22.64 41.51
CA SER A 7 7.83 -22.56 40.32
C SER A 7 7.94 -21.16 39.72
N ILE A 8 8.35 -21.09 38.45
CA ILE A 8 8.36 -19.86 37.65
C ILE A 8 6.90 -19.53 37.31
N PRO A 9 6.38 -18.31 37.59
CA PRO A 9 5.04 -17.93 37.18
C PRO A 9 4.96 -17.88 35.65
N GLN A 10 3.97 -18.56 35.06
CA GLN A 10 3.70 -18.41 33.64
C GLN A 10 3.34 -16.96 33.30
N PRO A 11 3.82 -16.41 32.17
CA PRO A 11 3.48 -15.05 31.77
C PRO A 11 1.97 -14.95 31.57
N ARG A 12 1.34 -14.00 32.30
CA ARG A 12 -0.07 -13.64 32.09
C ARG A 12 -0.26 -13.34 30.60
N SER A 13 -1.22 -13.99 29.97
CA SER A 13 -1.62 -13.70 28.61
C SER A 13 -1.91 -12.21 28.47
N MET A 14 -1.09 -11.51 27.69
CA MET A 14 -1.38 -10.13 27.33
C MET A 14 -2.73 -10.12 26.59
N PRO A 15 -3.69 -9.27 26.99
CA PRO A 15 -4.88 -9.06 26.17
C PRO A 15 -4.40 -8.61 24.79
N LYS A 16 -5.00 -9.16 23.72
CA LYS A 16 -4.77 -8.72 22.34
C LYS A 16 -5.15 -7.25 22.25
N ARG A 17 -4.24 -6.36 22.63
CA ARG A 17 -4.35 -4.94 22.37
C ARG A 17 -4.20 -4.87 20.86
N SER A 18 -5.32 -4.85 20.15
CA SER A 18 -5.32 -4.52 18.73
C SER A 18 -4.53 -3.23 18.65
N SER A 19 -3.33 -3.27 18.08
CA SER A 19 -2.61 -2.06 17.77
C SER A 19 -3.42 -1.42 16.66
N ARG A 20 -4.49 -0.70 17.04
CA ARG A 20 -5.04 0.34 16.20
C ARG A 20 -3.91 1.35 16.12
N ARG A 21 -3.02 1.15 15.15
CA ARG A 21 -2.14 2.21 14.72
C ARG A 21 -3.08 3.36 14.36
N PRO A 22 -2.79 4.60 14.79
CA PRO A 22 -3.54 5.74 14.32
C PRO A 22 -3.29 5.83 12.80
N GLU A 23 -4.15 5.17 12.03
CA GLU A 23 -4.21 5.38 10.60
C GLU A 23 -4.79 6.77 10.37
N SER A 24 -4.32 7.42 9.31
CA SER A 24 -4.89 8.68 8.87
C SER A 24 -6.40 8.52 8.73
N ILE A 25 -7.18 9.49 9.23
CA ILE A 25 -8.64 9.48 9.10
C ILE A 25 -9.07 9.35 7.63
N PHE A 26 -8.26 9.87 6.70
CA PHE A 26 -8.51 9.76 5.27
C PHE A 26 -8.36 8.32 4.75
N VAL A 27 -7.41 7.55 5.29
CA VAL A 27 -7.26 6.12 4.94
C VAL A 27 -8.38 5.29 5.56
N ALA A 28 -8.74 5.59 6.81
CA ALA A 28 -9.82 4.89 7.51
C ALA A 28 -11.21 5.17 6.91
N GLN A 29 -11.42 6.37 6.34
CA GLN A 29 -12.70 6.81 5.75
C GLN A 29 -12.66 6.87 4.22
N ARG A 30 -11.69 6.23 3.55
CA ARG A 30 -11.48 6.28 2.10
C ARG A 30 -12.73 6.00 1.26
N ALA A 31 -13.52 4.99 1.60
CA ALA A 31 -14.77 4.68 0.89
C ALA A 31 -15.77 5.85 0.92
N ARG A 32 -15.86 6.55 2.06
CA ARG A 32 -16.72 7.73 2.22
C ARG A 32 -16.20 8.94 1.45
N LEU A 33 -14.87 9.06 1.31
CA LEU A 33 -14.25 10.11 0.50
C LEU A 33 -14.50 9.87 -0.99
N THR A 34 -14.39 8.62 -1.45
CA THR A 34 -14.71 8.26 -2.85
C THR A 34 -16.19 8.49 -3.14
N GLU A 35 -17.10 8.11 -2.24
CA GLU A 35 -18.53 8.39 -2.38
C GLU A 35 -18.82 9.90 -2.44
N LEU A 36 -18.19 10.68 -1.57
CA LEU A 36 -18.32 12.13 -1.56
C LEU A 36 -17.77 12.77 -2.84
N ALA A 37 -16.60 12.31 -3.30
CA ALA A 37 -16.01 12.77 -4.54
C ALA A 37 -16.90 12.46 -5.73
N ALA A 38 -17.48 11.26 -5.79
CA ALA A 38 -18.46 10.90 -6.82
C ALA A 38 -19.72 11.78 -6.75
N HIS A 39 -20.24 12.04 -5.55
CA HIS A 39 -21.40 12.92 -5.36
C HIS A 39 -21.17 14.34 -5.91
N TYR A 40 -19.95 14.86 -5.76
CA TYR A 40 -19.58 16.20 -6.23
C TYR A 40 -18.86 16.20 -7.58
N ASN A 41 -18.80 15.06 -8.29
CA ASN A 41 -18.07 14.89 -9.55
C ASN A 41 -16.60 15.38 -9.48
N LEU A 42 -15.94 15.14 -8.35
CA LEU A 42 -14.56 15.52 -8.12
C LEU A 42 -13.61 14.44 -8.62
N LEU A 43 -12.56 14.90 -9.30
CA LEU A 43 -11.46 14.07 -9.75
C LEU A 43 -10.59 13.64 -8.56
N THR A 44 -10.40 12.33 -8.36
CA THR A 44 -9.50 11.80 -7.34
C THR A 44 -8.27 11.14 -7.96
N MET A 45 -7.11 11.41 -7.36
CA MET A 45 -5.84 10.76 -7.70
C MET A 45 -5.18 10.28 -6.42
N TYR A 46 -4.74 9.02 -6.39
CA TYR A 46 -4.10 8.42 -5.24
C TYR A 46 -2.64 8.05 -5.51
N CYS A 47 -1.84 8.04 -4.44
CA CYS A 47 -0.46 7.57 -4.46
C CYS A 47 -0.34 6.07 -4.17
N TYR A 48 -1.43 5.29 -4.28
CA TYR A 48 -1.45 3.84 -4.05
C TYR A 48 -2.27 3.13 -5.13
N SER A 49 -1.64 2.30 -5.97
CA SER A 49 -2.36 1.69 -7.11
C SER A 49 -3.45 0.70 -6.68
N THR A 50 -3.23 0.03 -5.54
CA THR A 50 -4.20 -0.89 -4.92
C THR A 50 -5.56 -0.24 -4.62
N LEU A 51 -5.58 1.09 -4.42
CA LEU A 51 -6.82 1.80 -4.13
C LEU A 51 -7.72 1.98 -5.36
N VAL A 52 -7.15 2.02 -6.58
CA VAL A 52 -7.92 2.12 -7.83
C VAL A 52 -8.73 0.85 -8.10
N VAL A 53 -8.10 -0.30 -7.82
CA VAL A 53 -8.71 -1.63 -8.02
C VAL A 53 -9.81 -1.87 -6.98
N ASP A 54 -9.52 -1.58 -5.71
CA ASP A 54 -10.40 -1.98 -4.60
C ASP A 54 -11.55 -1.00 -4.32
N PHE A 55 -11.38 0.30 -4.60
CA PHE A 55 -12.33 1.35 -4.16
C PHE A 55 -12.94 2.16 -5.29
N ALA A 56 -12.72 1.75 -6.55
CA ALA A 56 -13.24 2.42 -7.73
C ALA A 56 -12.81 3.90 -7.84
N ASP A 57 -11.65 4.26 -7.29
CA ASP A 57 -11.04 5.56 -7.53
C ASP A 57 -10.60 5.70 -8.99
N LEU A 58 -10.53 6.93 -9.50
CA LEU A 58 -10.37 7.15 -10.93
C LEU A 58 -8.96 6.86 -11.43
N MET A 59 -7.94 7.35 -10.71
CA MET A 59 -6.54 7.26 -11.12
C MET A 59 -5.62 7.05 -9.93
N ALA A 60 -4.53 6.30 -10.12
CA ALA A 60 -3.43 6.30 -9.18
C ALA A 60 -2.09 6.23 -9.88
N HIS A 61 -1.11 6.88 -9.27
CA HIS A 61 0.28 6.82 -9.66
C HIS A 61 1.10 6.40 -8.45
N ASP A 62 1.74 5.24 -8.54
CA ASP A 62 2.45 4.63 -7.41
C ASP A 62 3.74 3.93 -7.87
N VAL A 63 4.55 3.51 -6.91
CA VAL A 63 5.69 2.64 -7.15
C VAL A 63 5.21 1.23 -7.51
N SER A 64 5.93 0.55 -8.39
CA SER A 64 5.67 -0.86 -8.67
C SER A 64 6.04 -1.71 -7.44
N TYR A 65 5.05 -2.09 -6.65
CA TYR A 65 5.24 -2.93 -5.46
C TYR A 65 5.98 -4.25 -5.77
N PRO A 66 5.68 -4.98 -6.86
CA PRO A 66 6.45 -6.16 -7.23
C PRO A 66 7.94 -5.88 -7.45
N ASP A 67 8.29 -4.74 -8.08
CA ASP A 67 9.69 -4.36 -8.29
C ASP A 67 10.38 -4.02 -6.97
N VAL A 68 9.71 -3.25 -6.11
CA VAL A 68 10.23 -2.89 -4.77
C VAL A 68 10.46 -4.13 -3.92
N ILE A 69 9.53 -5.09 -3.91
CA ILE A 69 9.66 -6.34 -3.15
C ILE A 69 10.82 -7.18 -3.68
N ARG A 70 10.97 -7.27 -5.01
CA ARG A 70 12.08 -8.02 -5.63
C ARG A 70 13.44 -7.43 -5.27
N ARG A 71 13.57 -6.09 -5.25
CA ARG A 71 14.79 -5.40 -4.80
C ARG A 71 15.07 -5.64 -3.32
N ALA A 72 14.05 -5.54 -2.48
CA ALA A 72 14.17 -5.83 -1.06
C ALA A 72 14.62 -7.29 -0.82
N ALA A 73 14.12 -8.25 -1.60
CA ALA A 73 14.57 -9.65 -1.52
C ALA A 73 16.07 -9.82 -1.83
N SER A 74 16.62 -9.03 -2.76
CA SER A 74 18.08 -9.02 -3.01
C SER A 74 18.88 -8.54 -1.79
N TYR A 75 18.34 -7.57 -1.04
CA TYR A 75 19.00 -7.07 0.17
C TYR A 75 18.97 -8.13 1.27
N VAL A 76 17.83 -8.80 1.43
CA VAL A 76 17.69 -9.93 2.34
C VAL A 76 18.71 -11.03 2.00
N ASP A 77 18.84 -11.42 0.73
CA ASP A 77 19.83 -12.42 0.30
C ASP A 77 21.27 -12.01 0.65
N ARG A 78 21.64 -10.75 0.41
CA ARG A 78 22.98 -10.23 0.75
C ARG A 78 23.25 -10.23 2.25
N ILE A 79 22.25 -9.85 3.06
CA ILE A 79 22.36 -9.86 4.52
C ILE A 79 22.50 -11.29 5.05
N LEU A 80 21.70 -12.23 4.52
CA LEU A 80 21.79 -13.65 4.90
C LEU A 80 23.15 -14.27 4.52
N LYS A 81 23.81 -13.74 3.49
CA LYS A 81 25.19 -14.11 3.10
C LYS A 81 26.29 -13.39 3.91
N GLY A 82 25.93 -12.54 4.87
CA GLY A 82 26.86 -11.89 5.80
C GLY A 82 27.18 -10.42 5.53
N ALA A 83 26.52 -9.78 4.55
CA ALA A 83 26.65 -8.33 4.38
C ALA A 83 25.99 -7.59 5.55
N LYS A 84 26.62 -6.51 6.04
CA LYS A 84 26.03 -5.64 7.06
C LYS A 84 25.02 -4.70 6.41
N ALA A 85 23.86 -4.52 7.04
CA ALA A 85 22.84 -3.59 6.57
C ALA A 85 23.32 -2.14 6.46
N SER A 86 24.28 -1.72 7.29
CA SER A 86 24.91 -0.39 7.24
C SER A 86 25.72 -0.11 5.97
N ASP A 87 26.15 -1.17 5.30
CA ASP A 87 27.05 -1.10 4.15
C ASP A 87 26.28 -1.24 2.83
N LEU A 88 24.96 -1.50 2.92
CA LEU A 88 24.07 -1.57 1.76
C LEU A 88 23.59 -0.15 1.40
N PRO A 89 23.63 0.24 0.11
CA PRO A 89 23.11 1.54 -0.31
C PRO A 89 21.60 1.62 -0.08
N VAL A 90 21.06 2.83 0.12
CA VAL A 90 19.61 3.03 0.11
C VAL A 90 19.16 3.19 -1.33
N GLU A 91 18.34 2.27 -1.82
CA GLU A 91 17.75 2.34 -3.17
C GLU A 91 16.44 3.13 -3.17
N GLN A 92 16.28 3.99 -4.18
CA GLN A 92 15.00 4.60 -4.50
C GLN A 92 14.23 3.75 -5.53
N PRO A 93 12.89 3.74 -5.49
CA PRO A 93 12.07 3.13 -6.53
C PRO A 93 12.41 3.74 -7.90
N VAL A 94 12.63 2.88 -8.89
CA VAL A 94 12.91 3.32 -10.27
C VAL A 94 11.75 3.05 -11.23
N LYS A 95 10.81 2.19 -10.82
CA LYS A 95 9.65 1.81 -11.61
C LYS A 95 8.39 2.31 -10.92
N PHE A 96 7.60 3.06 -11.67
CA PHE A 96 6.29 3.57 -11.28
C PHE A 96 5.23 2.97 -12.19
N GLU A 97 4.01 2.88 -11.70
CA GLU A 97 2.85 2.37 -12.41
C GLU A 97 1.71 3.40 -12.31
N PHE A 98 1.10 3.69 -13.46
CA PHE A 98 -0.05 4.57 -13.57
C PHE A 98 -1.28 3.78 -14.00
N SER A 99 -2.29 3.71 -13.13
CA SER A 99 -3.54 2.97 -13.36
C SER A 99 -4.73 3.91 -13.53
N ILE A 100 -5.62 3.62 -14.48
CA ILE A 100 -6.85 4.39 -14.76
C ILE A 100 -8.09 3.48 -14.73
N ASN A 101 -9.14 3.89 -14.03
CA ASN A 101 -10.44 3.23 -14.00
C ASN A 101 -11.45 3.89 -14.96
N LEU A 102 -11.67 3.28 -16.12
CA LEU A 102 -12.60 3.79 -17.15
C LEU A 102 -14.07 3.66 -16.75
N LYS A 103 -14.42 2.69 -15.90
CA LYS A 103 -15.78 2.55 -15.38
C LYS A 103 -16.17 3.78 -14.57
N MET A 104 -15.27 4.21 -13.68
CA MET A 104 -15.49 5.42 -12.89
C MET A 104 -15.46 6.68 -13.76
N ALA A 105 -14.59 6.74 -14.78
CA ALA A 105 -14.56 7.87 -15.72
C ALA A 105 -15.94 8.08 -16.35
N LYS A 106 -16.56 6.99 -16.81
CA LYS A 106 -17.91 7.00 -17.40
C LYS A 106 -18.97 7.41 -16.38
N THR A 107 -18.90 6.90 -15.14
CA THR A 107 -19.84 7.28 -14.07
C THR A 107 -19.77 8.78 -13.74
N LEU A 108 -18.58 9.36 -13.79
CA LEU A 108 -18.36 10.80 -13.56
C LEU A 108 -18.61 11.67 -14.80
N GLY A 109 -18.98 11.07 -15.95
CA GLY A 109 -19.17 11.78 -17.21
C GLY A 109 -17.87 12.37 -17.80
N LEU A 110 -16.72 11.84 -17.39
CA LEU A 110 -15.40 12.29 -17.82
C LEU A 110 -14.93 11.52 -19.06
N ILE A 111 -14.49 12.25 -20.07
CA ILE A 111 -13.83 11.69 -21.24
C ILE A 111 -12.32 11.76 -21.01
N ILE A 112 -11.68 10.60 -20.84
CA ILE A 112 -10.22 10.54 -20.67
C ILE A 112 -9.55 10.73 -22.03
N PRO A 113 -8.64 11.71 -22.19
CA PRO A 113 -7.95 11.93 -23.46
C PRO A 113 -7.11 10.72 -23.89
N PRO A 114 -7.02 10.39 -25.19
CA PRO A 114 -6.20 9.27 -25.68
C PRO A 114 -4.74 9.34 -25.27
N GLY A 115 -4.16 10.55 -25.16
CA GLY A 115 -2.78 10.73 -24.70
C GLY A 115 -2.56 10.32 -23.24
N VAL A 116 -3.60 10.42 -22.40
CA VAL A 116 -3.55 9.99 -20.99
C VAL A 116 -3.70 8.47 -20.90
N LEU A 117 -4.54 7.87 -21.73
CA LEU A 117 -4.65 6.41 -21.83
C LEU A 117 -3.36 5.78 -22.36
N ALA A 118 -2.66 6.45 -23.27
CA ALA A 118 -1.42 5.95 -23.86
C ALA A 118 -0.25 5.85 -22.86
N ILE A 119 -0.30 6.59 -21.76
CA ILE A 119 0.74 6.56 -20.71
C ILE A 119 0.32 5.71 -19.50
N ALA A 120 -0.89 5.15 -19.50
CA ALA A 120 -1.35 4.28 -18.43
C ALA A 120 -0.71 2.89 -18.58
N ASP A 121 -0.08 2.41 -17.52
CA ASP A 121 0.43 1.04 -17.42
C ASP A 121 -0.72 0.04 -17.25
N GLU A 122 -1.83 0.47 -16.65
CA GLU A 122 -3.00 -0.35 -16.41
C GLU A 122 -4.29 0.43 -16.65
N VAL A 123 -5.22 -0.19 -17.37
CA VAL A 123 -6.55 0.34 -17.62
C VAL A 123 -7.58 -0.67 -17.12
N ILE A 124 -8.44 -0.23 -16.20
CA ILE A 124 -9.50 -1.04 -15.58
C ILE A 124 -10.83 -0.62 -16.21
N GLU A 125 -11.58 -1.60 -16.73
CA GLU A 125 -12.85 -1.38 -17.46
C GLU A 125 -14.13 -1.70 -16.67
#